data_AF-A0AA91ECD5-F1
#
_entry.id   AF-A0AA91ECD5-F1
#
_cell.length_a   1.000
_cell.length_b   1.000
_cell.length_c   1.000
_cell.angle_alpha   90.00
_cell.angle_beta   90.00
_cell.angle_gamma   90.00
#
_symmetry.space_group_name_H-M   'P 1'
#
loop_
_entity.id
_entity.type
_entity.pdbx_description
1 polymer ?
#
loop_
_entity_poly.entity_id
_entity_poly.type
_entity_poly.pdbx_seq_one_letter_code
_entity_poly.pdbx_strand_id
1 'polypeptide(L)'
;MFPNYLFLSFDINKIHTSTISSIPGAVGFIRFGSDACTVPQKVISAIECARLIALNNDDQAIECRNISSTLLLKIQEISLIKSIEQRQVAFSHLLQSSNP
;
A
#
# COMPACT_ATOMS: atom_id res chain seq x y z
N MET A 1 0.44 -3.59 0.25
CA MET A 1 -0.84 -2.94 0.63
C MET A 1 -1.55 -2.57 -0.66
N PHE A 2 -2.89 -2.64 -0.72
CA PHE A 2 -3.66 -2.43 -1.95
C PHE A 2 -4.48 -1.13 -1.84
N PRO A 3 -3.88 0.05 -2.13
CA PRO A 3 -4.56 1.32 -1.95
C PRO A 3 -5.80 1.41 -2.85
N ASN A 4 -6.90 1.92 -2.30
CA ASN A 4 -8.22 2.03 -2.94
C ASN A 4 -8.92 0.68 -3.24
N TYR A 5 -8.41 -0.44 -2.73
CA TYR A 5 -9.08 -1.74 -2.78
C TYR A 5 -9.52 -2.16 -1.39
N LEU A 6 -10.75 -2.68 -1.32
CA LEU A 6 -11.32 -3.24 -0.10
C LEU A 6 -11.79 -4.66 -0.38
N PHE A 7 -11.33 -5.62 0.42
CA PHE A 7 -11.85 -6.98 0.41
C PHE A 7 -13.10 -7.04 1.28
N LEU A 8 -14.14 -7.69 0.79
CA LEU A 8 -15.43 -7.82 1.46
C LEU A 8 -15.81 -9.30 1.55
N SER A 9 -16.41 -9.69 2.67
CA SER A 9 -17.03 -11.00 2.86
C SER A 9 -18.49 -10.80 3.25
N PHE A 10 -19.40 -11.18 2.36
CA PHE A 10 -20.84 -11.08 2.57
C PHE A 10 -21.58 -12.12 1.73
N ASP A 11 -22.79 -12.46 2.16
CA ASP A 11 -23.68 -13.35 1.41
C ASP A 11 -24.46 -12.55 0.38
N ILE A 12 -24.21 -12.84 -0.90
CA ILE A 12 -24.85 -12.15 -2.03
C ILE A 12 -26.37 -12.34 -2.07
N ASN A 13 -26.88 -13.42 -1.47
CA ASN A 13 -28.32 -13.69 -1.41
C ASN A 13 -29.02 -12.82 -0.35
N LYS A 14 -28.27 -12.25 0.60
CA LYS A 14 -28.78 -11.36 1.65
C LYS A 14 -28.50 -9.90 1.34
N ILE A 15 -27.34 -9.61 0.75
CA ILE A 15 -26.89 -8.26 0.41
C ILE A 15 -26.45 -8.25 -1.04
N HIS A 16 -27.22 -7.56 -1.88
CA HIS A 16 -26.91 -7.48 -3.30
C HIS A 16 -25.70 -6.56 -3.57
N THR A 17 -24.93 -6.83 -4.61
CA THR A 17 -23.74 -6.04 -4.99
C THR A 17 -24.06 -4.58 -5.31
N SER A 18 -25.28 -4.30 -5.79
CA SER A 18 -25.78 -2.94 -6.02
C SER A 18 -25.84 -2.12 -4.72
N THR A 19 -26.24 -2.74 -3.60
CA THR A 19 -26.27 -2.09 -2.30
C THR A 19 -24.88 -1.62 -1.89
N ILE A 20 -23.85 -2.46 -2.06
CA ILE A 20 -22.47 -2.09 -1.78
C ILE A 20 -21.98 -1.00 -2.74
N SER A 21 -22.34 -1.08 -4.03
CA SER A 21 -21.95 -0.09 -5.03
C SER A 21 -22.59 1.29 -4.82
N SER A 22 -23.72 1.36 -4.10
CA SER A 22 -24.37 2.62 -3.74
C SER A 22 -23.75 3.34 -2.54
N ILE A 23 -22.80 2.72 -1.84
CA ILE A 23 -22.13 3.33 -0.69
C ILE A 23 -21.26 4.50 -1.18
N PRO A 24 -21.38 5.71 -0.61
CA PRO A 24 -20.52 6.83 -0.96
C PRO A 24 -19.03 6.46 -0.81
N GLY A 25 -18.25 6.67 -1.87
CA GLY A 25 -16.84 6.29 -1.92
C GLY A 25 -16.56 4.89 -2.50
N ALA A 26 -17.59 4.06 -2.72
CA ALA A 26 -17.46 2.83 -3.49
C ALA A 26 -17.43 3.15 -4.99
N VAL A 27 -16.32 2.85 -5.65
CA VAL A 27 -16.17 3.07 -7.10
C VAL A 27 -16.80 1.93 -7.90
N GLY A 28 -16.68 0.70 -7.41
CA GLY A 28 -17.29 -0.49 -8.02
C GLY A 28 -16.55 -1.77 -7.67
N PHE A 29 -17.18 -2.91 -7.98
CA PHE A 29 -16.52 -4.22 -7.87
C PHE A 29 -15.54 -4.43 -9.02
N ILE A 30 -14.42 -5.10 -8.69
CA ILE A 30 -13.55 -5.71 -9.70
C ILE A 30 -14.31 -6.85 -10.36
N ARG A 31 -14.28 -6.90 -11.69
CA ARG A 31 -15.02 -7.88 -12.50
C ARG A 31 -14.09 -8.61 -13.44
N PHE A 32 -14.39 -9.88 -13.68
CA PHE A 32 -13.83 -10.65 -14.79
C PHE A 32 -15.00 -11.07 -15.68
N GLY A 33 -15.19 -10.36 -16.79
CA GLY A 33 -16.42 -10.47 -17.59
C GLY A 33 -17.57 -9.65 -16.98
N SER A 34 -18.77 -10.22 -16.95
CA SER A 34 -19.98 -9.55 -16.44
C SER A 34 -20.06 -9.52 -14.92
N ASP A 35 -19.44 -10.48 -14.25
CA ASP A 35 -19.72 -10.76 -12.84
C ASP A 35 -18.64 -10.21 -11.91
N ALA A 36 -19.05 -9.88 -10.68
CA ALA A 36 -18.13 -9.46 -9.63
C ALA A 36 -17.15 -10.61 -9.32
N CYS A 37 -15.86 -10.27 -9.23
CA CYS A 37 -14.80 -11.23 -8.96
C CYS A 37 -14.91 -11.76 -7.53
N THR A 38 -15.12 -13.07 -7.39
CA THR A 38 -14.95 -13.77 -6.11
C THR A 38 -13.46 -14.05 -5.88
N VAL A 39 -12.92 -13.54 -4.78
CA VAL A 39 -11.53 -13.77 -4.42
C VAL A 39 -11.39 -15.15 -3.76
N PRO A 40 -10.52 -16.04 -4.25
CA PRO A 40 -10.32 -17.35 -3.63
C PRO A 40 -9.82 -17.24 -2.20
N GLN A 41 -10.33 -18.08 -1.29
CA GLN A 41 -9.96 -18.06 0.13
C GLN A 41 -8.44 -18.17 0.36
N LYS A 42 -7.74 -18.98 -0.46
CA LYS A 42 -6.27 -19.11 -0.40
C LYS A 42 -5.53 -17.77 -0.54
N VAL A 43 -6.07 -16.84 -1.34
CA VAL A 43 -5.49 -15.52 -1.56
C VAL A 43 -5.71 -14.64 -0.33
N ILE A 44 -6.93 -14.67 0.24
CA ILE A 44 -7.26 -13.95 1.47
C ILE A 44 -6.34 -14.41 2.62
N SER A 45 -6.22 -15.73 2.81
CA SER A 45 -5.34 -16.29 3.85
C SER A 45 -3.87 -15.91 3.64
N ALA A 46 -3.37 -15.89 2.41
CA ALA A 46 -2.01 -15.45 2.14
C ALA A 46 -1.78 -13.97 2.48
N ILE A 47 -2.76 -13.10 2.19
CA ILE A 47 -2.71 -11.68 2.55
C ILE A 47 -2.72 -11.49 4.07
N GLU A 48 -3.55 -12.25 4.78
CA GLU A 48 -3.60 -12.23 6.25
C GLU A 48 -2.28 -12.69 6.86
N CYS A 49 -1.70 -13.79 6.37
CA CYS A 49 -0.39 -14.27 6.81
C CYS A 49 0.72 -13.25 6.55
N ALA A 50 0.75 -12.65 5.35
CA ALA A 50 1.72 -11.62 5.01
C ALA A 50 1.60 -10.39 5.94
N ARG A 51 0.37 -10.02 6.33
CA ARG A 51 0.13 -8.96 7.33
C ARG A 51 0.68 -9.35 8.70
N LEU A 52 0.41 -10.57 9.17
CA LEU A 52 0.91 -11.05 10.47
C LEU A 52 2.44 -11.06 10.51
N ILE A 53 3.10 -11.53 9.45
CA ILE A 53 4.56 -11.50 9.34
C ILE A 53 5.09 -10.06 9.37
N ALA A 54 4.44 -9.13 8.66
CA ALA A 54 4.83 -7.72 8.67
C ALA A 54 4.65 -7.04 10.03
N LEU A 55 3.69 -7.49 10.85
CA LEU A 55 3.43 -6.95 12.19
C LEU A 55 4.28 -7.60 13.28
N ASN A 56 4.78 -8.82 13.07
CA ASN A 56 5.41 -9.64 14.09
C ASN A 56 6.94 -9.63 14.06
N ASN A 57 7.57 -8.58 13.51
CA ASN A 57 9.02 -8.51 13.47
C ASN A 57 9.57 -7.81 14.72
N ASP A 58 10.27 -8.60 15.54
CA ASP A 58 11.32 -8.18 16.48
C ASP A 58 12.43 -7.35 15.80
N ASP A 59 12.45 -7.29 14.47
CA ASP A 59 13.33 -6.43 13.69
C ASP A 59 12.61 -5.15 13.23
N GLN A 60 13.23 -4.03 13.59
CA GLN A 60 12.96 -2.66 13.14
C GLN A 60 13.21 -2.46 11.63
N ALA A 61 12.75 -3.38 10.79
CA ALA A 61 12.87 -3.29 9.34
C ALA A 61 11.65 -2.53 8.79
N ILE A 62 11.79 -1.20 8.67
CA ILE A 62 10.89 -0.40 7.83
C ILE A 62 11.11 -0.85 6.38
N GLU A 63 10.25 -1.72 5.87
CA GLU A 63 10.28 -2.08 4.45
C GLU A 63 9.77 -0.91 3.60
N CYS A 64 10.70 -0.20 2.98
CA CYS A 64 10.43 0.82 1.96
C CYS A 64 9.88 0.19 0.67
N ARG A 65 8.56 -0.09 0.61
CA ARG A 65 7.90 -0.63 -0.59
C ARG A 65 7.47 0.48 -1.56
N ASN A 66 7.51 0.19 -2.86
CA ASN A 66 7.13 1.12 -3.95
C ASN A 66 7.95 2.42 -4.03
N ILE A 67 9.14 2.44 -3.44
CA ILE A 67 10.09 3.56 -3.54
C ILE A 67 11.15 3.18 -4.59
N SER A 68 11.47 4.11 -5.50
CA SER A 68 12.55 3.90 -6.47
C SER A 68 13.86 3.60 -5.74
N SER A 69 14.61 2.60 -6.19
CA SER A 69 15.93 2.27 -5.63
C SER A 69 16.87 3.49 -5.62
N THR A 70 16.76 4.35 -6.64
CA THR A 70 17.53 5.61 -6.73
C THR A 70 17.16 6.62 -5.64
N LEU A 71 15.88 6.70 -5.26
CA LEU A 71 15.42 7.59 -4.20
C LEU A 71 15.87 7.06 -2.83
N LEU A 72 15.80 5.74 -2.63
CA LEU A 72 16.22 5.09 -1.40
C LEU A 72 17.72 5.29 -1.16
N LEU A 73 18.55 5.09 -2.19
CA LEU A 73 20.00 5.34 -2.11
C LEU A 73 20.30 6.80 -1.74
N LYS A 74 19.63 7.78 -2.36
CA LYS A 74 19.81 9.20 -2.03
C LYS A 74 19.42 9.51 -0.58
N ILE A 75 18.31 8.98 -0.08
CA ILE A 75 17.88 9.18 1.31
C ILE A 75 18.89 8.53 2.27
N GLN A 76 19.41 7.35 1.94
CA GLN A 76 20.42 6.67 2.73
C GLN A 76 21.74 7.47 2.78
N GLU A 77 22.20 8.01 1.65
CA GLU A 77 23.37 8.90 1.59
C GLU A 77 23.19 10.14 2.46
N ILE A 78 22.01 10.78 2.38
CA ILE A 78 21.67 11.95 3.21
C ILE A 78 21.67 11.60 4.70
N SER A 79 21.21 10.40 5.07
CA SER A 79 21.17 9.96 6.48
C SER A 79 22.57 9.83 7.11
N LEU A 80 23.60 9.55 6.29
CA LEU A 80 24.99 9.41 6.72
C LEU A 80 25.69 10.77 6.92
N ILE A 81 25.09 11.88 6.51
CA ILE A 81 25.65 13.23 6.70
C ILE A 81 25.60 13.59 8.18
N LYS A 82 26.78 13.89 8.75
CA LYS A 82 26.95 14.22 10.17
C LYS A 82 26.47 15.63 10.52
N SER A 83 26.75 16.62 9.67
CA SER A 83 26.28 18.00 9.88
C SER A 83 24.78 18.09 9.64
N ILE A 84 24.08 18.65 10.61
CA ILE A 84 22.62 18.81 10.55
C ILE A 84 22.26 19.77 9.41
N GLU A 85 23.02 20.84 9.26
CA GLU A 85 22.80 21.90 8.28
C GLU A 85 22.97 21.34 6.86
N GLN A 86 24.06 20.62 6.61
CA GLN A 86 24.32 19.99 5.32
C GLN A 86 23.26 18.93 4.99
N ARG A 87 22.84 18.15 6.00
CA ARG A 87 21.79 17.15 5.85
C ARG A 87 20.44 17.79 5.50
N GLN A 88 20.09 18.89 6.15
CA GLN A 88 18.87 19.66 5.87
C GLN A 88 18.86 20.25 4.46
N VAL A 89 19.99 20.83 4.01
CA VAL A 89 20.13 21.38 2.65
C VAL A 89 20.02 20.28 1.60
N ALA A 90 20.73 19.16 1.77
CA ALA A 90 20.68 18.03 0.84
C ALA A 90 19.28 17.42 0.75
N PHE A 91 18.59 17.28 1.88
CA PHE A 91 17.20 16.81 1.91
C PHE A 91 16.23 17.79 1.23
N SER A 92 16.40 19.09 1.46
CA SER A 92 15.58 20.12 0.81
C SER A 92 15.73 20.09 -0.72
N HIS A 93 16.95 19.92 -1.22
CA HIS A 93 17.21 19.78 -2.65
C HIS A 93 16.58 18.50 -3.24
N LEU A 94 16.61 17.39 -2.49
CA LEU A 94 15.96 16.15 -2.91
C LEU A 94 14.45 16.36 -3.13
N LEU A 95 13.77 17.03 -2.19
CA LEU A 95 12.33 17.30 -2.27
C LEU A 95 11.97 18.19 -3.48
N GLN A 96 12.79 19.19 -3.79
CA GLN A 96 12.59 20.07 -4.94
C GLN A 96 12.73 19.33 -6.28
N SER A 97 13.64 18.36 -6.35
CA SER A 97 13.88 17.56 -7.56
C SER A 97 12.83 16.47 -7.82
N SER A 98 11.94 16.20 -6.85
CA SER A 98 10.92 15.14 -6.92
C SER A 98 9.52 15.62 -7.29
N ASN A 99 9.33 16.89 -7.63
CA ASN A 99 8.08 17.39 -8.23
C ASN A 99 8.16 17.28 -9.76
N PRO A 100 7.23 16.55 -10.43
CA PRO A 100 7.03 16.69 -11.87
C PRO A 100 6.45 18.06 -12.24
#